data_AF-A0A7K2BWB2-F1
#
_entry.id   AF-A0A7K2BWB2-F1
#
_cell.length_a   1.000
_cell.length_b   1.000
_cell.length_c   1.000
_cell.angle_alpha   90.00
_cell.angle_beta   90.00
_cell.angle_gamma   90.00
#
_symmetry.space_group_name_H-M   'P 1'
#
loop_
_entity.id
_entity.type
_entity.pdbx_description
1 polymer ?
#
loop_
_entity_poly.entity_id
_entity_poly.type
_entity_poly.pdbx_seq_one_letter_code
_entity_poly.pdbx_strand_id
1 'polypeptide(L)'
;MQLARAWSFQVPDQAALAEQVKAWGWTVQEAHSTGGRVRTASGEFDADNDIDIEVVYVPALPPQAAPAFVDAKHIFETLGVRAVPHDLADDVARRARKLLGPLPGQLRA
;
A
#
# COMPACT_ATOMS: atom_id res chain seq x y z
N MET A 1 9.88 7.85 -3.52
CA MET A 1 9.83 6.37 -3.43
C MET A 1 8.39 5.95 -3.22
N GLN A 2 7.98 4.73 -3.60
CA GLN A 2 6.62 4.23 -3.34
C GLN A 2 6.63 2.87 -2.64
N LEU A 3 5.74 2.69 -1.68
CA LEU A 3 5.42 1.41 -1.05
C LEU A 3 4.00 0.99 -1.46
N ALA A 4 3.86 -0.27 -1.90
CA ALA A 4 2.56 -0.84 -2.27
C ALA A 4 2.23 -2.04 -1.38
N ARG A 5 0.99 -2.12 -0.89
CA ARG A 5 0.48 -3.26 -0.11
C ARG A 5 -0.79 -3.83 -0.73
N ALA A 6 -0.87 -5.16 -0.81
CA ALA A 6 -2.06 -5.85 -1.29
C ALA A 6 -2.88 -6.46 -0.15
N TRP A 7 -4.21 -6.37 -0.23
CA TRP A 7 -5.15 -6.99 0.70
C TRP A 7 -6.26 -7.75 -0.04
N SER A 8 -6.65 -8.91 0.48
CA SER A 8 -7.85 -9.62 0.00
C SER A 8 -8.88 -9.70 1.12
N PHE A 9 -10.08 -9.19 0.86
CA PHE A 9 -11.20 -9.21 1.81
C PHE A 9 -12.11 -10.42 1.63
N GLN A 10 -11.72 -11.37 0.77
CA GLN A 10 -12.46 -12.61 0.51
C GLN A 10 -12.07 -13.75 1.49
N VAL A 11 -11.27 -13.45 2.51
CA VAL A 11 -10.88 -14.44 3.53
C VAL A 11 -12.02 -14.69 4.52
N PRO A 12 -12.12 -15.90 5.10
CA PRO A 12 -13.18 -16.20 6.08
C PRO A 12 -13.05 -15.40 7.37
N ASP A 13 -11.83 -15.22 7.87
CA ASP A 13 -11.56 -14.57 9.16
C ASP A 13 -11.42 -13.05 8.99
N GLN A 14 -12.57 -12.36 9.00
CA GLN A 14 -12.63 -10.91 8.89
C GLN A 14 -12.09 -10.21 10.15
N ALA A 15 -12.20 -10.82 11.32
CA ALA A 15 -11.73 -10.21 12.56
C ALA A 15 -10.19 -10.13 12.58
N ALA A 16 -9.52 -11.24 12.25
CA ALA A 16 -8.07 -11.25 12.14
C ALA A 16 -7.57 -10.31 11.04
N LEU A 17 -8.28 -10.23 9.90
CA LEU A 17 -7.92 -9.30 8.83
C LEU A 17 -8.05 -7.83 9.28
N ALA A 18 -9.12 -7.48 10.00
CA ALA A 18 -9.30 -6.12 10.51
C ALA A 18 -8.16 -5.72 11.46
N GLU A 19 -7.74 -6.62 12.36
CA GLU A 19 -6.60 -6.35 13.25
C GLU A 19 -5.29 -6.19 12.48
N GLN A 20 -5.05 -6.98 11.44
CA GLN A 20 -3.87 -6.82 10.59
C GLN A 20 -3.86 -5.47 9.86
N VAL A 21 -5.01 -5.02 9.36
CA VAL A 21 -5.11 -3.71 8.68
C VAL A 21 -4.89 -2.57 9.68
N LYS A 22 -5.44 -2.66 10.90
CA LYS A 22 -5.19 -1.68 11.97
C LYS A 22 -3.71 -1.62 12.34
N ALA A 23 -3.08 -2.76 12.59
CA ALA A 23 -1.66 -2.84 12.92
C ALA A 23 -0.78 -2.24 11.82
N TRP A 24 -1.11 -2.54 10.56
CA TRP A 24 -0.44 -1.93 9.42
C TRP A 24 -0.67 -0.41 9.34
N GLY A 25 -1.87 0.06 9.64
CA GLY A 25 -2.19 1.50 9.69
C GLY A 25 -1.31 2.26 10.70
N TRP A 26 -1.04 1.66 11.87
CA TRP A 26 -0.09 2.22 12.84
C TRP A 26 1.32 2.33 12.27
N THR A 27 1.79 1.31 11.55
CA THR A 27 3.11 1.35 10.88
C THR A 27 3.18 2.45 9.82
N VAL A 28 2.11 2.65 9.05
CA VAL A 28 2.03 3.74 8.06
C VAL A 28 2.08 5.10 8.73
N GLN A 29 1.32 5.29 9.81
CA GLN A 29 1.32 6.55 10.55
C GLN A 29 2.71 6.88 11.12
N GLU A 30 3.41 5.88 11.65
CA GLU A 30 4.79 6.03 12.12
C GLU A 30 5.72 6.41 10.95
N ALA A 31 5.64 5.70 9.82
CA ALA A 31 6.45 5.99 8.64
C ALA A 31 6.23 7.42 8.12
N HIS A 32 4.99 7.92 8.08
CA HIS A 32 4.70 9.32 7.71
C HIS A 32 5.20 10.35 8.75
N SER A 33 5.41 9.93 10.00
CA SER A 33 5.86 10.83 11.07
C SER A 33 7.38 10.92 11.14
N THR A 34 8.08 9.80 10.99
CA THR A 34 9.53 9.70 11.26
C THR A 34 10.35 9.22 10.07
N GLY A 35 9.72 8.83 8.96
CA GLY A 35 10.38 8.11 7.87
C GLY A 35 10.70 6.68 8.27
N GLY A 36 11.71 6.09 7.65
CA GLY A 36 12.15 4.75 8.01
C GLY A 36 13.35 4.25 7.21
N ARG A 37 13.65 2.96 7.37
CA ARG A 37 14.68 2.27 6.59
C ARG A 37 14.07 1.07 5.88
N VAL A 38 14.28 1.01 4.58
CA VAL A 38 13.85 -0.12 3.73
C VAL A 38 15.05 -1.02 3.52
N ARG A 39 14.96 -2.25 4.02
CA ARG A 39 15.96 -3.28 3.75
C ARG A 39 15.47 -4.21 2.64
N THR A 40 16.29 -4.34 1.61
CA THR A 40 16.06 -5.18 0.43
C THR A 40 17.21 -6.18 0.28
N ALA A 41 17.07 -7.15 -0.61
CA ALA A 41 18.19 -8.04 -0.98
C ALA A 41 19.38 -7.27 -1.58
N SER A 42 19.12 -6.12 -2.21
CA SER A 42 20.12 -5.25 -2.84
C SER A 42 20.78 -4.25 -1.89
N GLY A 43 20.32 -4.12 -0.65
CA GLY A 43 20.85 -3.16 0.32
C GLY A 43 19.78 -2.50 1.19
N GLU A 44 20.22 -1.52 1.96
CA GLU A 44 19.39 -0.73 2.88
C GLU A 44 19.34 0.71 2.41
N PHE A 45 18.13 1.28 2.39
CA PHE A 45 17.87 2.64 1.90
C PHE A 45 17.07 3.41 2.95
N ASP A 46 17.44 4.66 3.17
CA ASP A 46 16.62 5.58 3.96
C ASP A 46 15.37 5.97 3.17
N ALA A 47 14.26 6.02 3.89
CA ALA A 47 12.95 6.34 3.37
C ALA A 47 12.49 7.60 4.08
N ASP A 48 12.33 8.70 3.34
CA ASP A 48 11.84 9.96 3.89
C ASP A 48 10.43 9.79 4.48
N ASN A 49 9.96 10.77 5.25
CA ASN A 49 8.60 10.72 5.81
C ASN A 49 7.50 11.02 4.77
N ASP A 50 7.86 11.40 3.55
CA ASP A 50 6.97 11.67 2.41
C ASP A 50 7.03 10.51 1.38
N ILE A 51 6.79 9.28 1.84
CA ILE A 51 6.72 8.10 0.96
C ILE A 51 5.32 8.00 0.37
N ASP A 52 5.22 7.82 -0.94
CA ASP A 52 3.95 7.47 -1.58
C ASP A 52 3.53 6.05 -1.14
N ILE A 53 2.40 5.94 -0.45
CA ILE A 53 1.84 4.65 -0.03
C ILE A 53 0.55 4.38 -0.78
N GLU A 54 0.50 3.22 -1.46
CA GLU A 54 -0.68 2.77 -2.18
C GLU A 54 -1.13 1.37 -1.73
N VAL A 55 -2.44 1.16 -1.73
CA VAL A 55 -3.05 -0.12 -1.44
C VAL A 55 -3.75 -0.65 -2.68
N VAL A 56 -3.51 -1.92 -2.99
CA VAL A 56 -4.31 -2.70 -3.93
C VAL A 56 -5.22 -3.62 -3.13
N TYR A 57 -6.51 -3.67 -3.44
CA TYR A 57 -7.44 -4.55 -2.73
C TYR A 57 -8.32 -5.40 -3.63
N VAL A 58 -8.64 -6.60 -3.16
CA VAL A 58 -9.73 -7.43 -3.70
C VAL A 58 -10.93 -7.28 -2.77
N PRO A 59 -12.07 -6.73 -3.23
CA PRO A 59 -13.24 -6.55 -2.39
C PRO A 59 -13.86 -7.91 -2.02
N ALA A 60 -14.61 -7.92 -0.92
CA ALA A 60 -15.43 -9.06 -0.56
C ALA A 60 -16.53 -9.29 -1.61
N LEU A 61 -16.92 -10.56 -1.80
CA LEU A 61 -17.98 -10.93 -2.75
C LEU A 61 -19.34 -10.89 -2.03
N PRO A 62 -20.39 -10.29 -2.62
CA PRO A 62 -21.74 -10.46 -2.10
C PRO A 62 -22.13 -11.96 -2.01
N PRO A 63 -22.87 -12.39 -0.99
CA PRO A 63 -23.44 -11.62 0.13
C PRO A 63 -22.54 -11.56 1.39
N GLN A 64 -21.23 -11.79 1.26
CA GLN A 64 -20.31 -11.84 2.41
C GLN A 64 -20.31 -10.53 3.19
N ALA A 65 -20.59 -10.60 4.49
CA ALA A 65 -20.37 -9.48 5.39
C ALA A 65 -18.86 -9.20 5.48
N ALA A 66 -18.46 -7.96 5.24
CA ALA A 66 -17.05 -7.57 5.14
C ALA A 66 -16.72 -6.39 6.06
N PRO A 67 -16.87 -6.54 7.39
CA PRO A 67 -16.56 -5.46 8.34
C PRO A 67 -15.10 -5.01 8.23
N ALA A 68 -14.17 -5.94 7.97
CA ALA A 68 -12.76 -5.61 7.76
C ALA A 68 -12.55 -4.68 6.57
N PHE A 69 -13.34 -4.83 5.50
CA PHE A 69 -13.22 -3.97 4.33
C PHE A 69 -13.72 -2.55 4.61
N VAL A 70 -14.79 -2.41 5.40
CA VAL A 70 -15.31 -1.11 5.84
C VAL A 70 -14.28 -0.39 6.72
N ASP A 71 -13.76 -1.09 7.73
CA ASP A 71 -12.73 -0.54 8.63
C ASP A 71 -11.46 -0.17 7.86
N ALA A 72 -11.02 -1.04 6.93
CA ALA A 72 -9.85 -0.81 6.12
C ALA A 72 -9.97 0.45 5.26
N LYS A 73 -11.11 0.65 4.59
CA LYS A 73 -11.35 1.87 3.80
C LYS A 73 -11.21 3.13 4.65
N HIS A 74 -11.80 3.13 5.85
CA HIS A 74 -11.72 4.26 6.76
C HIS A 74 -10.27 4.57 7.18
N ILE A 75 -9.48 3.54 7.46
CA ILE A 75 -8.04 3.66 7.77
C ILE A 75 -7.29 4.25 6.57
N PHE A 76 -7.52 3.73 5.36
CA PHE A 76 -6.84 4.22 4.16
C PHE A 76 -7.15 5.69 3.89
N GLU A 77 -8.43 6.09 4.00
CA GLU A 77 -8.86 7.48 3.83
C GLU A 77 -8.24 8.40 4.89
N THR A 78 -8.23 7.97 6.15
CA THR A 78 -7.67 8.75 7.28
C THR A 78 -6.16 8.96 7.14
N LEU A 79 -5.44 7.96 6.63
CA LEU A 79 -4.00 8.02 6.41
C LEU A 79 -3.61 8.68 5.06
N GLY A 80 -4.59 9.10 4.25
CA GLY A 80 -4.33 9.64 2.92
C GLY A 80 -3.76 8.62 1.92
N VAL A 81 -3.92 7.32 2.20
CA VAL A 81 -3.42 6.24 1.37
C VAL A 81 -4.34 6.04 0.18
N ARG A 82 -3.77 6.01 -1.02
CA ARG A 82 -4.53 5.70 -2.23
C ARG A 82 -4.85 4.20 -2.27
N ALA A 83 -6.11 3.84 -2.09
CA ALA A 83 -6.57 2.46 -2.23
C ALA A 83 -7.29 2.25 -3.58
N VAL A 84 -6.82 1.28 -4.38
CA VAL A 84 -7.43 0.91 -5.66
C VAL A 84 -7.81 -0.57 -5.70
N PRO A 85 -8.92 -0.93 -6.37
CA PRO A 85 -9.24 -2.33 -6.59
C PRO A 85 -8.20 -3.03 -7.50
N HIS A 86 -8.11 -4.36 -7.38
CA HIS A 86 -7.05 -5.17 -8.02
C HIS A 86 -7.00 -5.11 -9.55
N ASP A 87 -8.12 -4.81 -10.19
CA ASP A 87 -8.25 -4.59 -11.63
C ASP A 87 -7.46 -3.35 -12.10
N LEU A 88 -7.13 -2.44 -11.17
CA LEU A 88 -6.31 -1.27 -11.41
C LEU A 88 -4.88 -1.41 -10.84
N ALA A 89 -4.42 -2.62 -10.51
CA ALA A 89 -3.09 -2.85 -9.97
C ALA A 89 -1.96 -2.36 -10.91
N ASP A 90 -2.16 -2.48 -12.22
CA ASP A 90 -1.19 -2.00 -13.21
C ASP A 90 -0.97 -0.49 -13.12
N ASP A 91 -1.98 0.27 -12.70
CA ASP A 91 -1.87 1.72 -12.54
C ASP A 91 -0.93 2.08 -11.39
N VAL A 92 -0.91 1.27 -10.32
CA VAL A 92 0.01 1.42 -9.18
C VAL A 92 1.44 1.21 -9.66
N ALA A 93 1.70 0.17 -10.45
CA ALA A 93 3.02 -0.09 -11.02
C ALA A 93 3.46 1.02 -11.99
N ARG A 94 2.55 1.56 -12.81
CA ARG A 94 2.85 2.70 -13.69
C ARG A 94 3.23 3.95 -12.91
N ARG A 95 2.57 4.23 -11.77
CA ARG A 95 2.93 5.35 -10.89
C ARG A 95 4.29 5.14 -10.23
N ALA A 96 4.54 3.96 -9.69
CA ALA A 96 5.83 3.61 -9.10
C ALA A 96 6.99 3.82 -10.09
N ARG A 97 6.80 3.42 -11.36
CA ARG A 97 7.78 3.64 -12.42
C ARG A 97 8.07 5.13 -12.68
N LYS A 98 7.06 6.01 -12.62
CA LYS A 98 7.25 7.45 -12.82
C LYS A 98 8.12 8.07 -11.72
N LEU A 99 8.01 7.56 -10.49
CA LEU A 99 8.77 8.05 -9.33
C LEU A 99 10.26 7.68 -9.39
N LEU A 100 10.63 6.65 -10.16
CA LEU A 100 12.02 6.24 -10.36
C LEU A 100 12.75 7.09 -11.42
N GLY A 101 12.03 7.95 -12.15
CA GLY A 101 12.59 8.69 -13.28
C GLY A 101 13.03 7.79 -14.45
N PRO A 102 13.78 8.32 -15.43
CA PRO A 102 14.44 7.50 -16.44
C PRO A 102 15.43 6.55 -15.78
N LEU A 103 15.40 5.27 -16.14
CA LEU A 103 16.42 4.32 -15.72
C LEU A 103 17.81 4.85 -16.11
N PRO A 104 18.83 4.78 -15.23
CA PRO A 104 20.20 5.09 -15.61
C PRO A 104 20.59 4.25 -16.83
N GLY A 105 20.75 4.88 -17.99
CA GLY A 105 21.04 4.20 -19.26
C GLY A 105 20.05 4.47 -20.41
N GLN A 106 18.94 5.19 -20.18
CA GLN A 106 18.04 5.61 -21.28
C GLN A 106 18.26 7.05 -21.78
N LEU A 107 19.28 7.75 -21.28
CA LEU A 107 19.75 9.01 -21.86
C LEU A 107 20.89 8.73 -22.84
N ARG A 108 20.52 8.39 -24.09
CA ARG A 108 21.20 8.72 -25.37
C ARG A 108 20.85 7.68 -26.44
N ALA A 109 20.05 8.10 -27.40
CA ALA A 109 20.25 7.82 -28.82
C ALA A 109 19.93 9.12 -29.57
#